data_AF-A0A6L5NS53-F1
#
_entry.id   AF-A0A6L5NS53-F1
#
_cell.length_a   1.000
_cell.length_b   1.000
_cell.length_c   1.000
_cell.angle_alpha   90.00
_cell.angle_beta   90.00
_cell.angle_gamma   90.00
#
_symmetry.space_group_name_H-M   'P 1'
#
loop_
_entity.id
_entity.type
_entity.pdbx_description
1 polymer ?
#
loop_
_entity_poly.entity_id
_entity_poly.type
_entity_poly.pdbx_seq_one_letter_code
_entity_poly.pdbx_strand_id
1 'polypeptide(L)'
;MMKNANVLKLLSVKAPSLKLAAVTLALGSTVLLSGCGSTDSDIDKAIESVKVDHKDLAKQLAPLEKPAEVKQITGKYGKGINGQQLPPKTDKTITGHYGKSISGQKLPPVKSVTGKYGKSISGQQLPPAVTQSPSTTIADLTYADRLMHVLKTFKSVANGKTINSGGQNNMPLTPDSLAPTSGNDFNGIVNFDQSSIVFLNGAGLVDNWHCYKTATNGVTLTRNSAGLTADGTITEYKYLFPQNQCSTQVIASFSFHNMAINDQLGIAQGDVTVSAPNTADTTFDSSELLVANKLADLGKHFGAAWAKMQADTIQKAAKANPSLLTLNKQTQQAEFNFAGVQSELIEYKSLDQSSLLAGTVFGGVPGASTPASVKWCNIVNIPTDGSTATIQAQSVIAMNCARSVARYCDGHDGFQAGVFAPVAPLAWNNEVATAAMDNVLLQKAKGQGHWETHNMAQNAFVIGTTSAITPIFGYTSPRTDGKVNNAGQNSWAGHPGHCQNVMGKNYNEFGVAWLLDTENKLDYWTENLR
;
A
#
# COMPACT_ATOMS: atom_id res chain seq x y z
N MET A 1 8.91 -54.18 -12.08
CA MET A 1 10.26 -53.59 -12.22
C MET A 1 10.15 -52.26 -12.97
N MET A 2 10.24 -51.14 -12.25
CA MET A 2 11.10 -49.98 -12.53
C MET A 2 10.86 -48.97 -11.40
N LYS A 3 11.97 -48.47 -10.87
CA LYS A 3 12.11 -47.73 -9.60
C LYS A 3 11.88 -46.23 -9.85
N ASN A 4 11.12 -45.56 -8.99
CA ASN A 4 11.29 -44.13 -8.75
C ASN A 4 11.88 -43.97 -7.34
N ALA A 5 13.17 -43.65 -7.28
CA ALA A 5 13.84 -43.23 -6.07
C ALA A 5 13.71 -41.71 -5.96
N ASN A 6 12.97 -41.22 -4.98
CA ASN A 6 13.03 -39.81 -4.59
C ASN A 6 14.16 -39.66 -3.54
N VAL A 7 15.20 -38.95 -3.95
CA VAL A 7 16.39 -38.63 -3.16
C VAL A 7 16.03 -37.58 -2.11
N LEU A 8 16.24 -37.93 -0.83
CA LEU A 8 16.21 -36.99 0.29
C LEU A 8 17.45 -36.08 0.20
N LYS A 9 17.26 -34.76 0.08
CA LYS A 9 18.37 -33.79 0.03
C LYS A 9 18.55 -33.15 1.41
N LEU A 10 19.52 -33.64 2.18
CA LEU A 10 19.96 -32.98 3.41
C LEU A 10 20.83 -31.77 3.06
N LEU A 11 20.45 -30.58 3.49
CA LEU A 11 21.32 -29.39 3.49
C LEU A 11 21.90 -29.23 4.91
N SER A 12 23.15 -29.62 5.12
CA SER A 12 23.88 -29.29 6.35
C SER A 12 24.64 -27.99 6.15
N VAL A 13 24.27 -26.93 6.88
CA VAL A 13 25.07 -25.70 6.97
C VAL A 13 25.92 -25.80 8.24
N LYS A 14 27.25 -25.85 8.11
CA LYS A 14 28.17 -25.74 9.24
C LYS A 14 28.43 -24.26 9.52
N ALA A 15 27.82 -23.73 10.58
CA ALA A 15 28.31 -22.57 11.31
C ALA A 15 28.63 -23.02 12.75
N PRO A 16 29.73 -22.58 13.36
CA PRO A 16 30.02 -22.92 14.74
C PRO A 16 29.03 -22.16 15.64
N SER A 17 28.30 -22.90 16.48
CA SER A 17 27.28 -22.44 17.45
C SER A 17 25.87 -22.10 16.93
N LEU A 18 25.20 -23.04 16.25
CA LEU A 18 23.78 -23.41 16.48
C LEU A 18 23.44 -24.61 15.57
N LYS A 19 22.94 -25.72 16.12
CA LYS A 19 22.40 -26.83 15.32
C LYS A 19 20.87 -26.69 15.26
N LEU A 20 20.33 -26.37 14.08
CA LEU A 20 18.90 -26.40 13.79
C LEU A 20 18.64 -27.47 12.73
N ALA A 21 17.72 -28.41 13.00
CA ALA A 21 17.28 -29.40 12.03
C ALA A 21 15.83 -29.09 11.63
N ALA A 22 15.57 -28.98 10.32
CA ALA A 22 14.23 -28.85 9.77
C ALA A 22 13.92 -30.08 8.92
N VAL A 23 12.84 -30.80 9.26
CA VAL A 23 12.32 -31.91 8.46
C VAL A 23 11.05 -31.43 7.77
N THR A 24 11.03 -31.48 6.44
CA THR A 24 9.86 -31.10 5.63
C THR A 24 9.21 -32.38 5.11
N LEU A 25 7.98 -32.65 5.52
CA LEU A 25 7.16 -33.74 4.96
C LEU A 25 6.29 -33.19 3.82
N ALA A 26 6.00 -34.05 2.83
CA ALA A 26 5.43 -33.70 1.52
C ALA A 26 3.99 -33.11 1.53
N LEU A 27 3.46 -32.73 2.69
CA LEU A 27 2.13 -32.11 2.84
C LEU A 27 2.17 -30.79 3.65
N GLY A 28 3.31 -30.09 3.67
CA GLY A 28 3.35 -28.65 4.00
C GLY A 28 3.27 -28.28 5.48
N SER A 29 3.47 -29.22 6.41
CA SER A 29 3.63 -28.90 7.83
C SER A 29 5.10 -28.95 8.23
N THR A 30 5.64 -27.84 8.77
CA THR A 30 7.00 -27.74 9.31
C THR A 30 6.93 -27.82 10.83
N VAL A 31 7.60 -28.81 11.43
CA VAL A 31 7.75 -28.91 12.89
C VAL A 31 9.13 -28.38 13.27
N LEU A 32 9.17 -27.35 14.11
CA LEU A 32 10.41 -26.81 14.69
C LEU A 32 10.62 -27.43 16.07
N LEU A 33 11.75 -28.13 16.25
CA LEU A 33 12.19 -28.61 17.57
C LEU A 33 13.27 -27.66 18.08
N SER A 34 12.96 -26.89 19.13
CA SER A 34 13.94 -26.06 19.83
C SER A 34 14.07 -26.51 21.28
N GLY A 35 15.25 -27.00 21.64
CA GLY A 35 15.63 -27.28 23.02
C GLY A 35 17.15 -27.27 23.18
N CYS A 36 17.66 -26.43 24.10
CA CYS A 36 19.04 -26.54 24.55
C CYS A 36 19.19 -27.83 25.37
N GLY A 37 20.01 -28.77 24.88
CA GLY A 37 20.48 -29.93 25.67
C GLY A 37 19.99 -31.31 25.23
N SER A 38 19.36 -31.48 24.08
CA SER A 38 18.96 -32.82 23.59
C SER A 38 20.13 -33.60 22.98
N THR A 39 20.21 -34.90 23.31
CA THR A 39 21.21 -35.83 22.76
C THR A 39 20.73 -36.44 21.44
N ASP A 40 21.62 -36.98 20.61
CA ASP A 40 21.26 -37.61 19.33
C ASP A 40 20.23 -38.77 19.52
N SER A 41 20.20 -39.40 20.71
CA SER A 41 19.21 -40.42 21.08
C SER A 41 17.77 -39.89 21.22
N ASP A 42 17.60 -38.60 21.50
CA ASP A 42 16.28 -37.99 21.71
C ASP A 42 15.61 -37.65 20.36
N ILE A 43 16.42 -37.38 19.34
CA ILE A 43 15.98 -37.11 17.96
C ILE A 43 15.48 -38.40 17.30
N ASP A 44 16.19 -39.52 17.49
CA ASP A 44 15.79 -40.81 16.91
C ASP A 44 14.47 -41.35 17.49
N LYS A 45 14.20 -41.12 18.79
CA LYS A 45 12.91 -41.47 19.42
C LYS A 45 11.75 -40.61 18.90
N ALA A 46 11.99 -39.32 18.63
CA ALA A 46 10.98 -38.45 18.06
C ALA A 46 10.61 -38.88 16.63
N ILE A 47 11.58 -39.32 15.83
CA ILE A 47 11.35 -39.85 14.48
C ILE A 47 10.57 -41.18 14.51
N GLU A 48 10.82 -42.07 15.49
CA GLU A 48 10.03 -43.30 15.62
C GLU A 48 8.57 -43.07 16.02
N SER A 49 8.26 -41.99 16.74
CA SER A 49 6.89 -41.65 17.15
C SER A 49 5.98 -41.13 16.03
N VAL A 50 6.53 -40.82 14.84
CA VAL A 50 5.82 -40.24 13.69
C VAL A 50 5.46 -41.30 12.62
N LYS A 51 5.57 -42.60 12.92
CA LYS A 51 5.09 -43.66 12.03
C LYS A 51 3.54 -43.68 11.98
N VAL A 52 2.96 -42.98 11.01
CA VAL A 52 1.54 -43.08 10.66
C VAL A 52 1.26 -44.45 10.04
N ASP A 53 0.29 -45.19 10.59
CA ASP A 53 -0.10 -46.52 10.09
C ASP A 53 -0.79 -46.39 8.71
N HIS A 54 -0.17 -46.97 7.69
CA HIS A 54 -0.57 -46.84 6.28
C HIS A 54 -1.90 -47.53 5.93
N LYS A 55 -2.57 -48.20 6.88
CA LYS A 55 -3.85 -48.87 6.64
C LYS A 55 -5.08 -47.94 6.63
N ASP A 56 -5.03 -46.80 7.31
CA ASP A 56 -6.19 -45.89 7.36
C ASP A 56 -6.30 -44.94 6.15
N LEU A 57 -5.19 -44.70 5.45
CA LEU A 57 -5.18 -43.85 4.24
C LEU A 57 -5.80 -44.55 3.01
N ALA A 58 -5.81 -45.88 2.99
CA ALA A 58 -6.37 -46.67 1.88
C ALA A 58 -7.90 -46.84 1.94
N LYS A 59 -8.55 -46.51 3.07
CA LYS A 59 -10.02 -46.53 3.21
C LYS A 59 -10.71 -45.24 2.74
N GLN A 60 -9.98 -44.14 2.60
CA GLN A 60 -10.53 -42.85 2.16
C GLN A 60 -10.44 -42.63 0.63
N LEU A 61 -9.90 -43.59 -0.12
CA LEU A 61 -9.65 -43.46 -1.56
C LEU A 61 -10.07 -44.71 -2.35
N ALA A 62 -11.38 -44.91 -2.56
CA ALA A 62 -11.96 -45.64 -3.71
C ALA A 62 -13.51 -45.48 -3.75
N PRO A 63 -14.16 -45.52 -4.93
CA PRO A 63 -13.87 -44.75 -6.15
C PRO A 63 -15.10 -43.92 -6.60
N LEU A 64 -14.84 -42.71 -7.13
CA LEU A 64 -15.81 -41.94 -7.91
C LEU A 64 -16.12 -42.68 -9.22
N GLU A 65 -17.41 -42.85 -9.49
CA GLU A 65 -17.96 -43.43 -10.72
C GLU A 65 -17.52 -42.67 -11.97
N LYS A 66 -17.35 -43.41 -13.08
CA LYS A 66 -17.00 -42.89 -14.40
C LYS A 66 -18.03 -41.85 -14.88
N PRO A 67 -17.62 -40.76 -15.58
CA PRO A 67 -18.56 -39.90 -16.27
C PRO A 67 -19.19 -40.62 -17.46
N ALA A 68 -20.50 -40.46 -17.60
CA ALA A 68 -21.29 -40.97 -18.72
C ALA A 68 -20.88 -40.33 -20.06
N GLU A 69 -20.91 -41.14 -21.13
CA GLU A 69 -20.76 -40.71 -22.52
C GLU A 69 -21.83 -39.69 -22.91
N VAL A 70 -21.40 -38.55 -23.45
CA VAL A 70 -22.31 -37.60 -24.11
C VAL A 70 -22.64 -38.13 -25.51
N LYS A 71 -23.90 -38.55 -25.70
CA LYS A 71 -24.48 -38.82 -27.03
C LYS A 71 -24.59 -37.52 -27.82
N GLN A 72 -24.09 -37.53 -29.05
CA GLN A 72 -24.38 -36.52 -30.07
C GLN A 72 -25.90 -36.40 -30.29
N ILE A 73 -26.43 -35.18 -30.16
CA ILE A 73 -27.76 -34.83 -30.67
C ILE A 73 -27.55 -34.02 -31.95
N THR A 74 -27.88 -34.63 -33.08
CA THR A 74 -27.86 -34.01 -34.41
C THR A 74 -29.17 -33.25 -34.64
N GLY A 75 -29.14 -31.92 -34.64
CA GLY A 75 -30.27 -31.06 -35.01
C GLY A 75 -30.07 -30.41 -36.38
N LYS A 76 -30.97 -30.68 -37.33
CA LYS A 76 -30.99 -30.14 -38.70
C LYS A 76 -31.39 -28.66 -38.70
N TYR A 77 -30.65 -27.81 -39.43
CA TYR A 77 -31.14 -26.48 -39.85
C TYR A 77 -30.93 -26.25 -41.34
N GLY A 78 -31.97 -25.70 -41.97
CA GLY A 78 -32.17 -25.58 -43.41
C GLY A 78 -31.60 -24.33 -44.07
N LYS A 79 -31.69 -24.32 -45.40
CA LYS A 79 -31.26 -23.29 -46.37
C LYS A 79 -32.09 -21.99 -46.32
N GLY A 80 -31.46 -20.86 -46.70
CA GLY A 80 -32.09 -19.60 -47.14
C GLY A 80 -31.05 -18.49 -47.38
N ILE A 81 -30.45 -18.31 -48.57
CA ILE A 81 -30.71 -17.36 -49.70
C ILE A 81 -30.96 -15.87 -49.32
N ASN A 82 -30.10 -14.99 -49.85
CA ASN A 82 -30.14 -13.51 -49.80
C ASN A 82 -31.15 -12.89 -50.79
N GLY A 83 -31.74 -11.73 -50.45
CA GLY A 83 -32.37 -10.82 -51.43
C GLY A 83 -33.23 -9.68 -50.84
N GLN A 84 -32.64 -8.48 -50.75
CA GLN A 84 -33.15 -7.08 -50.74
C GLN A 84 -34.62 -6.71 -50.41
N GLN A 85 -34.81 -5.65 -49.61
CA GLN A 85 -35.35 -4.29 -49.98
C GLN A 85 -35.88 -3.54 -48.72
N LEU A 86 -35.57 -2.24 -48.56
CA LEU A 86 -36.14 -1.32 -47.52
C LEU A 86 -37.19 -0.39 -48.17
N PRO A 87 -38.27 0.08 -47.48
CA PRO A 87 -38.26 1.38 -46.74
C PRO A 87 -39.30 1.48 -45.55
N PRO A 88 -39.77 2.66 -45.07
CA PRO A 88 -39.21 3.51 -44.00
C PRO A 88 -40.08 3.64 -42.70
N LYS A 89 -39.42 4.06 -41.59
CA LYS A 89 -39.92 4.68 -40.31
C LYS A 89 -41.13 4.08 -39.57
N THR A 90 -40.95 3.74 -38.28
CA THR A 90 -41.58 4.41 -37.12
C THR A 90 -41.02 3.90 -35.77
N ASP A 91 -40.74 4.85 -34.89
CA ASP A 91 -40.74 4.85 -33.41
C ASP A 91 -40.05 3.78 -32.53
N LYS A 92 -39.20 4.33 -31.65
CA LYS A 92 -38.97 3.99 -30.24
C LYS A 92 -38.77 2.52 -29.86
N THR A 93 -37.50 2.13 -29.65
CA THR A 93 -37.06 1.58 -28.35
C THR A 93 -35.54 1.72 -28.22
N ILE A 94 -35.08 2.36 -27.14
CA ILE A 94 -33.69 2.29 -26.68
C ILE A 94 -33.61 1.02 -25.84
N THR A 95 -32.77 0.07 -26.24
CA THR A 95 -32.35 -1.05 -25.38
C THR A 95 -30.88 -1.36 -25.67
N GLY A 96 -30.09 -1.43 -24.60
CA GLY A 96 -28.62 -1.45 -24.63
C GLY A 96 -27.99 -2.61 -25.40
N HIS A 97 -26.84 -2.32 -26.01
CA HIS A 97 -25.99 -3.31 -26.65
C HIS A 97 -24.94 -3.83 -25.66
N TYR A 98 -25.13 -5.07 -25.19
CA TYR A 98 -24.02 -5.91 -24.73
C TYR A 98 -23.38 -6.55 -25.97
N GLY A 99 -22.10 -6.26 -26.21
CA GLY A 99 -21.34 -6.86 -27.31
C GLY A 99 -21.02 -8.33 -27.01
N LYS A 100 -21.68 -9.25 -27.73
CA LYS A 100 -21.32 -10.67 -27.81
C LYS A 100 -20.05 -10.83 -28.66
N SER A 101 -19.01 -11.45 -28.12
CA SER A 101 -17.87 -11.94 -28.90
C SER A 101 -18.18 -13.32 -29.49
N ILE A 102 -17.93 -13.51 -30.78
CA ILE A 102 -18.08 -14.76 -31.51
C ILE A 102 -16.68 -15.35 -31.72
N SER A 103 -16.42 -16.51 -31.10
CA SER A 103 -15.20 -17.30 -31.31
C SER A 103 -15.41 -18.28 -32.47
N GLY A 104 -14.41 -18.38 -33.36
CA GLY A 104 -14.30 -19.52 -34.27
C GLY A 104 -13.59 -19.21 -35.58
N GLN A 105 -12.25 -19.28 -35.59
CA GLN A 105 -11.51 -19.79 -36.74
C GLN A 105 -10.09 -20.18 -36.33
N LYS A 106 -9.72 -21.43 -36.61
CA LYS A 106 -8.38 -22.00 -36.42
C LYS A 106 -7.64 -21.86 -37.75
N LEU A 107 -6.50 -21.18 -37.77
CA LEU A 107 -5.62 -21.05 -38.93
C LEU A 107 -4.23 -21.69 -38.65
N PRO A 108 -3.52 -22.18 -39.69
CA PRO A 108 -2.47 -23.21 -39.60
C PRO A 108 -1.12 -22.68 -39.09
N PRO A 109 -0.16 -23.57 -38.72
CA PRO A 109 1.08 -23.16 -38.07
C PRO A 109 2.02 -22.48 -39.07
N VAL A 110 2.46 -21.26 -38.77
CA VAL A 110 3.47 -20.55 -39.58
C VAL A 110 4.82 -20.62 -38.89
N LYS A 111 5.79 -21.21 -39.60
CA LYS A 111 7.22 -21.18 -39.31
C LYS A 111 7.75 -19.77 -39.62
N SER A 112 8.39 -19.14 -38.62
CA SER A 112 9.36 -18.03 -38.66
C SER A 112 9.26 -16.97 -39.79
N VAL A 113 9.09 -15.69 -39.45
CA VAL A 113 9.73 -14.55 -40.17
C VAL A 113 9.95 -13.33 -39.24
N THR A 114 11.16 -12.79 -39.33
CA THR A 114 11.73 -11.56 -38.74
C THR A 114 11.07 -10.28 -39.27
N GLY A 115 10.93 -9.23 -38.44
CA GLY A 115 9.99 -8.12 -38.67
C GLY A 115 10.35 -7.01 -39.68
N LYS A 116 9.33 -6.22 -40.06
CA LYS A 116 9.27 -4.74 -40.07
C LYS A 116 7.83 -4.25 -40.37
N TYR A 117 7.38 -3.34 -39.49
CA TYR A 117 6.24 -2.39 -39.47
C TYR A 117 5.15 -2.34 -40.58
N GLY A 118 3.91 -2.19 -40.08
CA GLY A 118 2.68 -1.70 -40.75
C GLY A 118 1.51 -2.68 -40.57
N LYS A 119 0.33 -2.37 -40.01
CA LYS A 119 -0.43 -1.14 -39.78
C LYS A 119 -1.27 -1.28 -38.50
N SER A 120 -1.40 -0.16 -37.81
CA SER A 120 -2.25 0.11 -36.65
C SER A 120 -3.75 -0.08 -36.93
N ILE A 121 -4.48 -0.65 -35.95
CA ILE A 121 -5.84 -0.25 -35.63
C ILE A 121 -5.76 0.47 -34.28
N SER A 122 -5.95 1.77 -34.35
CA SER A 122 -6.02 2.79 -33.30
C SER A 122 -6.93 2.37 -32.13
N GLY A 123 -6.61 2.59 -30.86
CA GLY A 123 -5.42 3.18 -30.28
C GLY A 123 -5.51 3.13 -28.76
N GLN A 124 -4.50 2.55 -28.12
CA GLN A 124 -3.95 3.05 -26.88
C GLN A 124 -2.54 2.46 -26.77
N GLN A 125 -1.58 3.38 -26.67
CA GLN A 125 -0.25 3.07 -26.21
C GLN A 125 -0.41 2.50 -24.81
N LEU A 126 -0.06 1.22 -24.62
CA LEU A 126 0.11 0.63 -23.29
C LEU A 126 0.90 1.64 -22.44
N PRO A 127 0.44 2.00 -21.22
CA PRO A 127 1.37 2.62 -20.30
C PRO A 127 2.56 1.66 -20.21
N PRO A 128 3.82 2.14 -20.24
CA PRO A 128 4.92 1.26 -19.88
C PRO A 128 4.55 0.59 -18.56
N ALA A 129 4.82 -0.72 -18.45
CA ALA A 129 4.82 -1.40 -17.16
C ALA A 129 5.48 -0.42 -16.19
N VAL A 130 4.74 0.00 -15.16
CA VAL A 130 5.19 1.04 -14.25
C VAL A 130 6.40 0.46 -13.52
N THR A 131 7.58 0.59 -14.11
CA THR A 131 8.83 0.63 -13.38
C THR A 131 8.61 1.72 -12.36
N GLN A 132 8.63 1.30 -11.09
CA GLN A 132 8.54 2.14 -9.90
C GLN A 132 9.08 3.54 -10.21
N SER A 133 8.17 4.45 -10.56
CA SER A 133 8.53 5.84 -10.80
C SER A 133 8.21 6.57 -9.51
N PRO A 134 9.23 6.98 -8.72
CA PRO A 134 9.02 7.98 -7.70
C PRO A 134 8.62 9.27 -8.38
N SER A 135 7.33 9.51 -8.45
CA SER A 135 6.83 10.83 -8.77
C SER A 135 5.64 11.10 -7.87
N THR A 136 5.87 10.98 -6.57
CA THR A 136 5.14 11.76 -5.59
C THR A 136 5.71 13.18 -5.70
N THR A 137 5.14 13.97 -6.61
CA THR A 137 5.38 15.41 -6.63
C THR A 137 5.19 15.94 -5.21
N ILE A 138 6.15 16.76 -4.78
CA ILE A 138 6.23 17.48 -3.49
C ILE A 138 4.89 18.17 -3.19
N ALA A 139 3.95 17.44 -2.59
CA ALA A 139 2.66 17.94 -2.16
C ALA A 139 2.49 17.54 -0.70
N ASP A 140 2.89 18.48 0.17
CA ASP A 140 2.55 18.60 1.58
C ASP A 140 3.20 17.61 2.57
N LEU A 141 4.53 17.51 2.56
CA LEU A 141 5.22 17.14 3.82
C LEU A 141 4.94 18.25 4.83
N THR A 142 4.34 17.88 5.97
CA THR A 142 4.14 18.80 7.08
C THR A 142 5.50 19.32 7.57
N TYR A 143 5.54 20.46 8.26
CA TYR A 143 6.79 20.90 8.87
C TYR A 143 7.35 19.84 9.83
N ALA A 144 6.50 19.04 10.47
CA ALA A 144 6.92 17.95 11.35
C ALA A 144 7.68 16.85 10.59
N ASP A 145 7.23 16.46 9.39
CA ASP A 145 7.95 15.50 8.55
C ASP A 145 9.34 16.03 8.14
N ARG A 146 9.40 17.33 7.81
CA ARG A 146 10.66 18.01 7.45
C ARG A 146 11.60 18.11 8.64
N LEU A 147 11.08 18.44 9.81
CA LEU A 147 11.84 18.44 11.07
C LEU A 147 12.36 17.03 11.36
N MET A 148 11.56 15.98 11.19
CA MET A 148 12.00 14.59 11.32
C MET A 148 13.17 14.27 10.37
N HIS A 149 13.18 14.82 9.15
CA HIS A 149 14.32 14.68 8.24
C HIS A 149 15.58 15.44 8.72
N VAL A 150 15.42 16.66 9.26
CA VAL A 150 16.51 17.41 9.90
C VAL A 150 17.08 16.63 11.10
N LEU A 151 16.24 16.05 11.95
CA LEU A 151 16.68 15.27 13.10
C LEU A 151 17.43 13.99 12.70
N LYS A 152 16.99 13.30 11.64
CA LYS A 152 17.76 12.19 11.04
C LYS A 152 19.12 12.65 10.53
N THR A 153 19.18 13.85 9.95
CA THR A 153 20.42 14.48 9.49
C THR A 153 21.37 14.70 10.67
N PHE A 154 20.89 15.33 11.74
CA PHE A 154 21.67 15.57 12.96
C PHE A 154 22.18 14.29 13.60
N LYS A 155 21.32 13.27 13.72
CA LYS A 155 21.70 11.96 14.24
C LYS A 155 22.81 11.31 13.40
N SER A 156 22.69 11.32 12.09
CA SER A 156 23.69 10.74 11.20
C SER A 156 25.05 11.41 11.38
N VAL A 157 25.08 12.73 11.56
CA VAL A 157 26.32 13.47 11.83
C VAL A 157 26.89 13.10 13.21
N ALA A 158 26.04 13.02 14.24
CA ALA A 158 26.45 12.57 15.58
C ALA A 158 26.95 11.11 15.61
N ASN A 159 26.57 10.30 14.62
CA ASN A 159 27.10 8.95 14.38
C ASN A 159 28.44 8.93 13.61
N GLY A 160 29.05 10.08 13.37
CA GLY A 160 30.34 10.19 12.71
C GLY A 160 30.28 10.10 11.18
N LYS A 161 29.09 10.28 10.57
CA LYS A 161 29.04 10.49 9.12
C LYS A 161 29.56 11.87 8.77
N THR A 162 30.63 11.89 8.00
CA THR A 162 31.27 13.13 7.54
C THR A 162 30.37 13.89 6.58
N ILE A 163 30.12 15.16 6.91
CA ILE A 163 29.66 16.15 5.93
C ILE A 163 30.92 16.56 5.17
N ASN A 164 31.14 16.03 3.97
CA ASN A 164 32.19 16.57 3.12
C ASN A 164 31.81 18.02 2.80
N SER A 165 32.66 18.97 3.16
CA SER A 165 32.47 20.39 2.90
C SER A 165 33.28 20.79 1.65
N GLY A 166 32.75 20.53 0.46
CA GLY A 166 33.33 21.08 -0.78
C GLY A 166 32.62 20.68 -2.07
N GLY A 167 31.63 21.50 -2.50
CA GLY A 167 30.97 21.41 -3.81
C GLY A 167 29.92 20.29 -3.92
N GLN A 168 28.68 20.62 -4.34
CA GLN A 168 27.53 19.72 -4.50
C GLN A 168 27.60 18.46 -3.60
N ASN A 169 27.68 18.68 -2.29
CA ASN A 169 27.91 17.60 -1.35
C ASN A 169 26.61 16.82 -1.17
N ASN A 170 26.54 15.71 -1.86
CA ASN A 170 25.52 14.69 -1.72
C ASN A 170 25.77 13.93 -0.41
N MET A 171 24.95 14.14 0.61
CA MET A 171 25.07 13.39 1.87
C MET A 171 24.08 12.22 1.92
N PRO A 172 24.55 10.98 1.73
CA PRO A 172 23.76 9.78 1.94
C PRO A 172 23.57 9.47 3.43
N LEU A 173 22.37 9.73 3.96
CA LEU A 173 21.91 9.27 5.26
C LEU A 173 21.53 7.79 5.17
N THR A 174 21.91 6.93 6.13
CA THR A 174 21.32 5.58 6.18
C THR A 174 19.93 5.69 6.83
N PRO A 175 18.99 4.78 6.53
CA PRO A 175 17.77 4.66 7.30
C PRO A 175 18.11 4.04 8.66
N ASP A 176 18.84 4.82 9.49
CA ASP A 176 19.11 4.45 10.87
C ASP A 176 17.83 4.67 11.70
N SER A 177 17.77 4.02 12.87
CA SER A 177 16.69 4.19 13.83
C SER A 177 16.43 5.66 14.17
N LEU A 178 15.21 6.01 14.58
CA LEU A 178 14.86 7.39 14.92
C LEU A 178 15.35 7.84 16.30
N ALA A 179 15.68 6.91 17.20
CA ALA A 179 16.13 7.18 18.56
C ALA A 179 17.42 8.03 18.55
N PRO A 180 17.38 9.30 18.96
CA PRO A 180 18.55 10.21 18.87
C PRO A 180 19.69 9.81 19.81
N THR A 181 19.40 8.98 20.81
CA THR A 181 20.30 8.61 21.92
C THR A 181 21.21 7.42 21.63
N SER A 182 21.00 6.67 20.54
CA SER A 182 21.88 5.53 20.22
C SER A 182 23.27 6.02 19.79
N GLY A 183 24.32 5.68 20.54
CA GLY A 183 25.72 5.96 20.20
C GLY A 183 26.53 6.50 21.37
N ASN A 184 27.82 6.76 21.17
CA ASN A 184 28.70 7.38 22.18
C ASN A 184 28.37 8.87 22.35
N ASP A 185 28.77 9.46 23.48
CA ASP A 185 28.68 10.91 23.65
C ASP A 185 29.32 11.64 22.47
N PHE A 186 28.69 12.72 22.03
CA PHE A 186 29.10 13.51 20.87
C PHE A 186 28.97 14.99 21.19
N ASN A 187 29.94 15.79 20.75
CA ASN A 187 29.83 17.24 20.70
C ASN A 187 30.44 17.70 19.38
N GLY A 188 29.67 18.44 18.59
CA GLY A 188 30.10 18.89 17.27
C GLY A 188 29.15 19.90 16.65
N ILE A 189 29.45 20.31 15.42
CA ILE A 189 28.69 21.32 14.69
C ILE A 189 28.29 20.73 13.34
N VAL A 190 27.01 20.84 12.99
CA VAL A 190 26.52 20.64 11.63
C VAL A 190 26.67 21.96 10.90
N ASN A 191 27.45 21.98 9.83
CA ASN A 191 27.64 23.18 9.02
C ASN A 191 27.46 22.89 7.52
N PHE A 192 26.52 23.59 6.91
CA PHE A 192 26.27 23.64 5.47
C PHE A 192 26.46 25.09 5.01
N ASP A 193 27.70 25.48 4.70
CA ASP A 193 28.07 26.85 4.28
C ASP A 193 27.31 27.32 3.02
N GLN A 194 26.91 26.35 2.19
CA GLN A 194 26.06 26.52 1.03
C GLN A 194 24.92 25.52 1.06
N SER A 195 23.83 25.81 0.35
CA SER A 195 22.71 24.89 0.19
C SER A 195 23.20 23.56 -0.40
N SER A 196 23.13 22.51 0.40
CA SER A 196 23.66 21.18 0.09
C SER A 196 22.54 20.15 0.00
N ILE A 197 22.66 19.21 -0.93
CA ILE A 197 21.67 18.15 -1.15
C ILE A 197 21.89 17.03 -0.12
N VAL A 198 20.88 16.76 0.69
CA VAL A 198 20.87 15.71 1.70
C VAL A 198 19.78 14.71 1.34
N PHE A 199 20.12 13.41 1.32
CA PHE A 199 19.15 12.37 1.01
C PHE A 199 19.34 11.11 1.85
N LEU A 200 18.24 10.38 2.08
CA LEU A 200 18.25 9.08 2.75
C LEU A 200 18.52 7.94 1.73
N ASN A 201 19.68 7.28 1.84
CA ASN A 201 20.00 6.02 1.17
C ASN A 201 18.97 4.94 1.49
N GLY A 202 18.68 4.07 0.51
CA GLY A 202 17.81 2.91 0.68
C GLY A 202 16.34 3.15 0.36
N ALA A 203 15.93 4.42 0.20
CA ALA A 203 14.69 4.73 -0.49
C ALA A 203 15.00 4.84 -1.98
N GLY A 204 14.51 3.91 -2.80
CA GLY A 204 14.64 3.96 -4.26
C GLY A 204 13.88 5.12 -4.91
N LEU A 205 13.48 6.13 -4.14
CA LEU A 205 12.55 7.19 -4.52
C LEU A 205 13.15 8.58 -4.24
N VAL A 206 12.98 9.50 -5.19
CA VAL A 206 13.49 10.88 -5.25
C VAL A 206 12.94 11.78 -4.11
N ASP A 207 11.89 11.34 -3.42
CA ASP A 207 11.14 12.16 -2.47
C ASP A 207 11.84 12.38 -1.12
N ASN A 208 13.05 11.82 -0.95
CA ASN A 208 13.88 11.99 0.23
C ASN A 208 15.03 13.00 0.02
N TRP A 209 14.99 13.81 -1.03
CA TRP A 209 16.05 14.75 -1.36
C TRP A 209 15.69 16.14 -0.86
N HIS A 210 16.47 16.65 0.09
CA HIS A 210 16.27 17.94 0.73
C HIS A 210 17.49 18.83 0.53
N CYS A 211 17.28 20.13 0.44
CA CYS A 211 18.37 21.09 0.30
C CYS A 211 18.50 21.90 1.58
N TYR A 212 19.63 21.80 2.28
CA TYR A 212 19.82 22.51 3.54
C TYR A 212 21.01 23.46 3.52
N LYS A 213 20.85 24.60 4.20
CA LYS A 213 21.92 25.53 4.55
C LYS A 213 21.81 25.87 6.02
N THR A 214 22.92 25.91 6.75
CA THR A 214 22.93 26.38 8.15
C THR A 214 23.21 27.87 8.24
N ALA A 215 22.89 28.48 9.38
CA ALA A 215 23.43 29.80 9.73
C ALA A 215 24.97 29.78 9.80
N THR A 216 25.59 30.95 9.82
CA THR A 216 27.06 31.12 9.77
C THR A 216 27.82 30.34 10.86
N ASN A 217 27.22 30.15 12.03
CA ASN A 217 27.83 29.42 13.15
C ASN A 217 27.48 27.93 13.17
N GLY A 218 26.76 27.43 12.15
CA GLY A 218 26.24 26.08 12.09
C GLY A 218 25.09 25.82 13.08
N VAL A 219 24.80 24.53 13.30
CA VAL A 219 23.96 24.03 14.38
C VAL A 219 24.83 23.19 15.31
N THR A 220 24.93 23.61 16.56
CA THR A 220 25.64 22.88 17.61
C THR A 220 24.84 21.66 18.00
N LEU A 221 25.48 20.50 18.05
CA LEU A 221 24.88 19.24 18.47
C LEU A 221 25.64 18.65 19.65
N THR A 222 24.91 18.31 20.72
CA THR A 222 25.44 17.53 21.83
C THR A 222 24.59 16.28 22.03
N ARG A 223 25.19 15.09 21.94
CA ARG A 223 24.53 13.82 22.31
C ARG A 223 25.09 13.32 23.63
N ASN A 224 24.21 12.96 24.53
CA ASN A 224 24.52 12.27 25.77
C ASN A 224 23.43 11.24 26.10
N SER A 225 23.49 10.65 27.29
CA SER A 225 22.49 9.68 27.78
C SER A 225 21.07 10.23 27.89
N ALA A 226 20.89 11.55 28.01
CA ALA A 226 19.58 12.19 28.14
C ALA A 226 18.93 12.50 26.79
N GLY A 227 19.70 12.63 25.71
CA GLY A 227 19.16 13.04 24.41
C GLY A 227 20.18 13.55 23.41
N LEU A 228 19.65 14.01 22.27
CA LEU A 228 20.36 14.86 21.32
C LEU A 228 19.87 16.29 21.53
N THR A 229 20.78 17.18 21.92
CA THR A 229 20.55 18.62 22.02
C THR A 229 21.00 19.30 20.74
N ALA A 230 20.17 20.20 20.20
CA ALA A 230 20.48 21.04 19.04
C ALA A 230 20.28 22.52 19.38
N ASP A 231 21.20 23.37 18.92
CA ASP A 231 21.12 24.82 19.06
C ASP A 231 21.65 25.53 17.81
N GLY A 232 20.89 26.47 17.26
CA GLY A 232 21.19 27.15 16.00
C GLY A 232 20.11 27.00 14.93
N THR A 233 20.39 27.39 13.69
CA THR A 233 19.37 27.45 12.62
C THR A 233 19.81 26.68 11.38
N ILE A 234 18.88 25.88 10.82
CA ILE A 234 19.00 25.22 9.53
C ILE A 234 17.80 25.59 8.65
N THR A 235 18.08 25.96 7.41
CA THR A 235 17.06 26.38 6.43
C THR A 235 16.99 25.38 5.29
N GLU A 236 15.77 24.93 4.99
CA GLU A 236 15.44 24.11 3.85
C GLU A 236 15.10 24.96 2.62
N TYR A 237 15.64 24.56 1.48
CA TYR A 237 15.40 25.17 0.17
C TYR A 237 14.74 24.17 -0.76
N LYS A 238 14.02 24.67 -1.76
CA LYS A 238 13.41 23.82 -2.77
C LYS A 238 14.50 23.12 -3.58
N TYR A 239 14.44 21.79 -3.62
CA TYR A 239 15.24 20.98 -4.52
C TYR A 239 14.63 21.01 -5.93
N LEU A 240 15.48 21.24 -6.93
CA LEU A 240 15.09 21.30 -8.34
C LEU A 240 15.51 20.00 -9.02
N PHE A 241 14.61 19.02 -9.04
CA PHE A 241 14.89 17.68 -9.56
C PHE A 241 15.42 17.68 -11.02
N PRO A 242 14.84 18.41 -11.99
CA PRO A 242 15.34 18.37 -13.38
C PRO A 242 16.78 18.85 -13.53
N GLN A 243 17.25 19.69 -12.61
CA GLN A 243 18.58 20.27 -12.62
C GLN A 243 19.52 19.63 -11.58
N ASN A 244 19.00 18.71 -10.77
CA ASN A 244 19.69 18.09 -9.65
C ASN A 244 20.48 19.10 -8.78
N GLN A 245 19.82 20.19 -8.39
CA GLN A 245 20.47 21.27 -7.63
C GLN A 245 19.51 21.90 -6.61
N CYS A 246 20.08 22.60 -5.63
CA CYS A 246 19.32 23.43 -4.71
C CYS A 246 18.95 24.76 -5.36
N SER A 247 17.69 25.18 -5.19
CA SER A 247 17.29 26.55 -5.51
C SER A 247 17.59 27.52 -4.37
N THR A 248 17.32 28.81 -4.62
CA THR A 248 17.30 29.86 -3.60
C THR A 248 15.95 30.03 -2.92
N GLN A 249 14.91 29.31 -3.35
CA GLN A 249 13.57 29.40 -2.76
C GLN A 249 13.56 28.68 -1.42
N VAL A 250 13.35 29.44 -0.34
CA VAL A 250 13.17 28.91 1.01
C VAL A 250 11.85 28.16 1.10
N ILE A 251 11.88 26.98 1.72
CA ILE A 251 10.69 26.20 2.07
C ILE A 251 10.35 26.40 3.55
N ALA A 252 11.34 26.26 4.43
CA ALA A 252 11.20 26.42 5.87
C ALA A 252 12.57 26.71 6.52
N SER A 253 12.58 27.41 7.64
CA SER A 253 13.74 27.59 8.51
C SER A 253 13.40 27.06 9.89
N PHE A 254 14.25 26.18 10.42
CA PHE A 254 14.12 25.57 11.74
C PHE A 254 15.17 26.19 12.65
N SER A 255 14.72 26.93 13.67
CA SER A 255 15.57 27.53 14.69
C SER A 255 15.40 26.76 15.98
N PHE A 256 16.50 26.15 16.44
CA PHE A 256 16.57 25.37 17.66
C PHE A 256 17.14 26.24 18.78
N HIS A 257 16.47 26.24 19.94
CA HIS A 257 16.86 26.98 21.12
C HIS A 257 17.17 26.01 22.26
N ASN A 258 18.40 25.49 22.30
CA ASN A 258 18.84 24.42 23.21
C ASN A 258 17.84 23.24 23.29
N MET A 259 17.34 22.84 22.13
CA MET A 259 16.28 21.85 22.00
C MET A 259 16.84 20.46 22.25
N ALA A 260 16.36 19.77 23.28
CA ALA A 260 16.78 18.41 23.63
C ALA A 260 15.70 17.39 23.28
N ILE A 261 16.00 16.45 22.38
CA ILE A 261 15.11 15.32 22.04
C ILE A 261 15.56 14.06 22.77
N ASN A 262 14.62 13.45 23.48
CA ASN A 262 14.84 12.20 24.20
C ASN A 262 14.66 10.97 23.30
N ASP A 263 14.82 9.77 23.88
CA ASP A 263 14.69 8.50 23.16
C ASP A 263 13.24 8.14 22.74
N GLN A 264 12.25 8.95 23.12
CA GLN A 264 10.83 8.83 22.77
C GLN A 264 10.40 9.80 21.66
N LEU A 265 11.34 10.50 21.02
CA LEU A 265 11.05 11.62 20.10
C LEU A 265 10.26 12.77 20.77
N GLY A 266 10.33 12.87 22.10
CA GLY A 266 9.79 13.99 22.85
C GLY A 266 10.81 15.10 23.02
N ILE A 267 10.35 16.35 22.89
CA ILE A 267 11.14 17.53 23.26
C ILE A 267 11.15 17.62 24.79
N ALA A 268 12.30 17.31 25.39
CA ALA A 268 12.47 17.27 26.85
C ALA A 268 12.85 18.65 27.43
N GLN A 269 13.50 19.50 26.63
CA GLN A 269 13.92 20.85 27.00
C GLN A 269 14.04 21.72 25.74
N GLY A 270 13.91 23.03 25.93
CA GLY A 270 14.05 24.01 24.86
C GLY A 270 12.89 23.91 23.88
N ASP A 271 13.08 24.50 22.70
CA ASP A 271 12.06 24.49 21.66
C ASP A 271 12.69 24.57 20.26
N VAL A 272 11.85 24.30 19.27
CA VAL A 272 12.18 24.55 17.87
C VAL A 272 11.05 25.35 17.26
N THR A 273 11.43 26.49 16.68
CA THR A 273 10.52 27.36 15.94
C THR A 273 10.72 27.16 14.46
N VAL A 274 9.63 26.96 13.72
CA VAL A 274 9.62 26.96 12.26
C VAL A 274 9.13 28.29 11.73
N SER A 275 9.90 28.85 10.80
CA SER A 275 9.54 30.01 10.00
C SER A 275 9.43 29.60 8.54
N ALA A 276 8.39 30.03 7.85
CA ALA A 276 8.24 29.76 6.42
C ALA A 276 7.64 30.97 5.69
N PRO A 277 7.85 31.07 4.36
CA PRO A 277 7.40 32.23 3.61
C PRO A 277 5.88 32.42 3.71
N ASN A 278 5.45 33.61 4.11
CA ASN A 278 4.06 34.02 4.24
C ASN A 278 3.24 33.27 5.31
N THR A 279 3.91 32.61 6.26
CA THR A 279 3.26 32.02 7.44
C THR A 279 3.80 32.67 8.70
N ALA A 280 2.98 32.74 9.75
CA ALA A 280 3.49 33.11 11.07
C ALA A 280 4.47 32.03 11.56
N ASP A 281 5.46 32.45 12.35
CA ASP A 281 6.35 31.52 13.02
C ASP A 281 5.55 30.64 13.99
N THR A 282 5.86 29.35 14.02
CA THR A 282 5.19 28.39 14.90
C THR A 282 6.21 27.58 15.67
N THR A 283 6.03 27.49 16.99
CA THR A 283 6.79 26.57 17.83
C THR A 283 6.21 25.16 17.71
N PHE A 284 7.06 24.16 17.53
CA PHE A 284 6.64 22.76 17.46
C PHE A 284 6.16 22.23 18.79
N ASP A 285 5.07 21.46 18.75
CA ASP A 285 4.67 20.62 19.87
C ASP A 285 5.34 19.25 19.75
N SER A 286 5.85 18.72 20.85
CA SER A 286 6.47 17.38 20.91
C SER A 286 5.58 16.25 20.33
N SER A 287 4.26 16.36 20.47
CA SER A 287 3.29 15.41 19.90
C SER A 287 3.32 15.39 18.37
N GLU A 288 3.71 16.47 17.71
CA GLU A 288 3.74 16.57 16.25
C GLU A 288 4.84 15.68 15.64
N LEU A 289 5.92 15.40 16.36
CA LEU A 289 6.96 14.47 15.91
C LEU A 289 6.46 13.02 15.90
N LEU A 290 5.70 12.61 16.93
CA LEU A 290 5.08 11.30 17.00
C LEU A 290 3.96 11.14 15.95
N VAL A 291 3.18 12.20 15.72
CA VAL A 291 2.17 12.21 14.65
C VAL A 291 2.83 12.07 13.28
N ALA A 292 3.87 12.86 12.96
CA ALA A 292 4.60 12.76 11.70
C ALA A 292 5.19 11.35 11.50
N ASN A 293 5.81 10.78 12.54
CA ASN A 293 6.26 9.40 12.51
C ASN A 293 5.11 8.43 12.19
N LYS A 294 3.96 8.58 12.84
CA LYS A 294 2.80 7.70 12.61
C LYS A 294 2.24 7.84 11.20
N LEU A 295 2.16 9.05 10.67
CA LEU A 295 1.67 9.30 9.31
C LEU A 295 2.61 8.74 8.25
N ALA A 296 3.93 8.82 8.47
CA ALA A 296 4.91 8.18 7.60
C ALA A 296 4.75 6.64 7.59
N ASP A 297 4.52 6.03 8.76
CA ASP A 297 4.24 4.59 8.90
C ASP A 297 2.96 4.19 8.16
N LEU A 298 1.88 4.95 8.33
CA LEU A 298 0.62 4.74 7.61
C LEU A 298 0.80 4.91 6.10
N GLY A 299 1.53 5.93 5.66
CA GLY A 299 1.81 6.18 4.24
C GLY A 299 2.58 5.04 3.59
N LYS A 300 3.53 4.45 4.33
CA LYS A 300 4.30 3.28 3.87
C LYS A 300 3.43 2.03 3.69
N HIS A 301 2.50 1.78 4.61
CA HIS A 301 1.69 0.56 4.60
C HIS A 301 0.43 0.66 3.72
N PHE A 302 -0.19 1.85 3.66
CA PHE A 302 -1.52 2.05 3.07
C PHE A 302 -1.57 3.11 1.97
N GLY A 303 -0.50 3.88 1.78
CA GLY A 303 -0.41 4.92 0.76
C GLY A 303 -0.58 6.35 1.26
N ALA A 304 -0.05 7.32 0.50
CA ALA A 304 -0.03 8.72 0.89
C ALA A 304 -1.42 9.35 1.02
N ALA A 305 -2.39 8.99 0.16
CA ALA A 305 -3.76 9.49 0.28
C ALA A 305 -4.43 9.04 1.57
N TRP A 306 -4.21 7.79 2.00
CA TRP A 306 -4.76 7.27 3.25
C TRP A 306 -4.19 8.02 4.47
N ALA A 307 -2.85 8.18 4.52
CA ALA A 307 -2.20 8.93 5.59
C ALA A 307 -2.68 10.38 5.64
N LYS A 308 -2.74 11.07 4.49
CA LYS A 308 -3.22 12.46 4.41
C LYS A 308 -4.66 12.60 4.87
N MET A 309 -5.52 11.65 4.53
CA MET A 309 -6.92 11.65 4.94
C MET A 309 -7.07 11.52 6.48
N GLN A 310 -6.21 10.76 7.15
CA GLN A 310 -6.25 10.60 8.61
C GLN A 310 -5.49 11.69 9.40
N ALA A 311 -4.67 12.50 8.73
CA ALA A 311 -3.70 13.41 9.36
C ALA A 311 -4.34 14.35 10.39
N ASP A 312 -5.39 15.09 9.99
CA ASP A 312 -6.03 16.07 10.86
C ASP A 312 -6.66 15.41 12.10
N THR A 313 -7.33 14.27 11.93
CA THR A 313 -7.95 13.54 13.04
C THR A 313 -6.90 13.04 14.02
N ILE A 314 -5.80 12.45 13.52
CA ILE A 314 -4.71 11.94 14.36
C ILE A 314 -4.03 13.10 15.09
N GLN A 315 -3.73 14.20 14.40
CA GLN A 315 -3.10 15.36 15.01
C GLN A 315 -3.98 15.99 16.11
N LYS A 316 -5.27 16.18 15.82
CA LYS A 316 -6.24 16.70 16.80
C LYS A 316 -6.34 15.77 18.02
N ALA A 317 -6.40 14.46 17.81
CA ALA A 317 -6.47 13.48 18.88
C ALA A 317 -5.19 13.44 19.74
N ALA A 318 -4.01 13.53 19.12
CA ALA A 318 -2.73 13.57 19.82
C ALA A 318 -2.52 14.87 20.61
N LYS A 319 -2.96 16.01 20.07
CA LYS A 319 -2.97 17.29 20.79
C LYS A 319 -3.91 17.28 21.99
N ALA A 320 -5.08 16.66 21.85
CA ALA A 320 -6.04 16.52 22.94
C ALA A 320 -5.58 15.50 24.00
N ASN A 321 -4.76 14.53 23.61
CA ASN A 321 -4.22 13.53 24.52
C ASN A 321 -2.74 13.21 24.21
N PRO A 322 -1.79 13.84 24.92
CA PRO A 322 -0.36 13.62 24.70
C PRO A 322 0.12 12.17 24.92
N SER A 323 -0.65 11.32 25.60
CA SER A 323 -0.33 9.90 25.81
C SER A 323 -0.90 8.97 24.75
N LEU A 324 -1.65 9.50 23.77
CA LEU A 324 -2.27 8.70 22.69
C LEU A 324 -1.23 8.04 21.80
N LEU A 325 -0.06 8.65 21.60
CA LEU A 325 1.02 8.08 20.81
C LEU A 325 2.22 7.84 21.70
N THR A 326 2.83 6.67 21.55
CA THR A 326 4.08 6.31 22.22
C THR A 326 5.04 5.70 21.22
N LEU A 327 6.34 5.97 21.36
CA LEU A 327 7.33 5.37 20.47
C LEU A 327 7.68 3.95 20.95
N ASN A 328 7.47 2.96 20.09
CA ASN A 328 8.01 1.62 20.34
C ASN A 328 9.53 1.64 20.13
N LYS A 329 10.31 1.36 21.18
CA LYS A 329 11.77 1.44 21.14
C LYS A 329 12.41 0.42 20.19
N GLN A 330 11.75 -0.72 19.97
CA GLN A 330 12.26 -1.80 19.13
C GLN A 330 11.99 -1.51 17.65
N THR A 331 10.77 -1.13 17.31
CA THR A 331 10.35 -0.89 15.91
C THR A 331 10.63 0.54 15.44
N GLN A 332 10.84 1.46 16.38
CA GLN A 332 11.03 2.90 16.13
C GLN A 332 9.83 3.52 15.40
N GLN A 333 8.65 2.94 15.61
CA GLN A 333 7.37 3.43 15.11
C GLN A 333 6.51 3.91 16.29
N ALA A 334 5.78 5.00 16.07
CA ALA A 334 4.76 5.46 16.96
C ALA A 334 3.58 4.49 16.92
N GLU A 335 3.10 4.13 18.10
CA GLU A 335 1.97 3.22 18.29
C GLU A 335 0.86 3.96 19.02
N PHE A 336 -0.39 3.68 18.62
CA PHE A 336 -1.54 4.22 19.31
C PHE A 336 -1.74 3.51 20.64
N ASN A 337 -1.80 4.28 21.71
CA ASN A 337 -2.16 3.86 23.06
C ASN A 337 -3.57 4.38 23.39
N PHE A 338 -4.54 3.47 23.36
CA PHE A 338 -5.95 3.77 23.68
C PHE A 338 -6.28 3.67 25.18
N ALA A 339 -5.31 3.38 26.06
CA ALA A 339 -5.57 3.18 27.48
C ALA A 339 -6.11 4.46 28.15
N GLY A 340 -7.37 4.42 28.59
CA GLY A 340 -8.02 5.54 29.29
C GLY A 340 -8.34 6.75 28.42
N VAL A 341 -8.27 6.63 27.09
CA VAL A 341 -8.41 7.76 26.15
C VAL A 341 -9.79 7.77 25.50
N GLN A 342 -10.47 8.92 25.55
CA GLN A 342 -11.58 9.21 24.64
C GLN A 342 -11.03 9.91 23.40
N SER A 343 -11.15 9.28 22.24
CA SER A 343 -10.65 9.79 20.95
C SER A 343 -11.71 9.62 19.87
N GLU A 344 -11.67 10.48 18.84
CA GLU A 344 -12.44 10.32 17.61
C GLU A 344 -11.89 9.18 16.73
N LEU A 345 -10.69 8.68 17.04
CA LEU A 345 -10.09 7.50 16.41
C LEU A 345 -10.75 6.22 16.90
N ILE A 346 -10.88 5.26 16.00
CA ILE A 346 -11.53 3.98 16.25
C ILE A 346 -10.47 2.89 16.18
N GLU A 347 -10.28 2.16 17.28
CA GLU A 347 -9.33 1.05 17.29
C GLU A 347 -9.93 -0.15 16.54
N TYR A 348 -9.25 -0.65 15.50
CA TYR A 348 -9.73 -1.81 14.73
C TYR A 348 -10.11 -3.01 15.59
N LYS A 349 -9.32 -3.31 16.63
CA LYS A 349 -9.56 -4.43 17.55
C LYS A 349 -10.86 -4.31 18.36
N SER A 350 -11.43 -3.10 18.46
CA SER A 350 -12.69 -2.86 19.14
C SER A 350 -13.92 -3.19 18.29
N LEU A 351 -13.72 -3.47 17.00
CA LEU A 351 -14.81 -3.74 16.05
C LEU A 351 -15.20 -5.21 16.06
N ASP A 352 -16.51 -5.47 16.04
CA ASP A 352 -17.04 -6.78 15.66
C ASP A 352 -16.76 -7.02 14.17
N GLN A 353 -15.95 -8.03 13.88
CA GLN A 353 -15.50 -8.32 12.52
C GLN A 353 -16.65 -8.79 11.63
N SER A 354 -17.64 -9.47 12.20
CA SER A 354 -18.87 -9.87 11.53
C SER A 354 -19.62 -8.65 10.99
N SER A 355 -19.87 -7.67 11.86
CA SER A 355 -20.53 -6.41 11.52
C SER A 355 -19.70 -5.54 10.59
N LEU A 356 -18.37 -5.57 10.74
CA LEU A 356 -17.45 -4.90 9.81
C LEU A 356 -17.66 -5.43 8.40
N LEU A 357 -17.52 -6.75 8.19
CA LEU A 357 -17.66 -7.37 6.87
C LEU A 357 -19.07 -7.26 6.30
N ALA A 358 -20.09 -7.29 7.16
CA ALA A 358 -21.47 -7.02 6.76
C ALA A 358 -21.73 -5.55 6.35
N GLY A 359 -20.75 -4.66 6.49
CA GLY A 359 -20.87 -3.24 6.14
C GLY A 359 -21.79 -2.44 7.05
N THR A 360 -22.31 -3.03 8.13
CA THR A 360 -23.33 -2.43 9.01
C THR A 360 -22.76 -1.44 9.99
N VAL A 361 -21.45 -1.51 10.27
CA VAL A 361 -20.79 -0.52 11.13
C VAL A 361 -20.79 0.87 10.50
N PHE A 362 -20.84 0.99 9.16
CA PHE A 362 -20.59 2.25 8.44
C PHE A 362 -21.75 3.26 8.46
N GLY A 363 -22.66 3.22 9.43
CA GLY A 363 -23.73 4.22 9.62
C GLY A 363 -24.93 4.08 8.68
N GLY A 364 -25.01 2.97 7.93
CA GLY A 364 -26.12 2.64 7.04
C GLY A 364 -26.17 1.13 6.78
N VAL A 365 -27.27 0.66 6.18
CA VAL A 365 -27.39 -0.72 5.69
C VAL A 365 -26.84 -0.77 4.27
N PRO A 366 -26.06 -1.80 3.89
CA PRO A 366 -25.59 -1.93 2.52
C PRO A 366 -26.71 -1.85 1.49
N GLY A 367 -26.49 -1.07 0.42
CA GLY A 367 -27.49 -0.84 -0.63
C GLY A 367 -28.69 0.04 -0.24
N ALA A 368 -28.75 0.58 0.98
CA ALA A 368 -29.79 1.51 1.38
C ALA A 368 -29.61 2.91 0.73
N SER A 369 -30.49 3.85 1.07
CA SER A 369 -30.33 5.25 0.65
C SER A 369 -29.39 6.05 1.56
N THR A 370 -29.12 5.57 2.77
CA THR A 370 -28.28 6.27 3.75
C THR A 370 -26.80 6.10 3.42
N PRO A 371 -26.04 7.18 3.19
CA PRO A 371 -24.62 7.09 2.89
C PRO A 371 -23.79 6.47 4.01
N ALA A 372 -22.62 5.92 3.64
CA ALA A 372 -21.61 5.55 4.61
C ALA A 372 -21.15 6.78 5.43
N SER A 373 -20.88 6.59 6.72
CA SER A 373 -20.46 7.66 7.63
C SER A 373 -18.94 7.86 7.58
N VAL A 374 -18.51 9.12 7.46
CA VAL A 374 -17.10 9.53 7.44
C VAL A 374 -16.34 9.18 8.72
N LYS A 375 -17.05 8.99 9.83
CA LYS A 375 -16.46 8.58 11.12
C LYS A 375 -15.58 7.33 10.99
N TRP A 376 -15.92 6.43 10.09
CA TRP A 376 -15.24 5.13 9.95
C TRP A 376 -13.97 5.21 9.09
N CYS A 377 -13.69 6.35 8.46
CA CYS A 377 -12.38 6.64 7.91
C CYS A 377 -11.30 6.81 9.00
N ASN A 378 -11.71 6.99 10.26
CA ASN A 378 -10.83 7.15 11.42
C ASN A 378 -10.43 5.82 12.09
N ILE A 379 -10.64 4.68 11.43
CA ILE A 379 -10.18 3.39 11.93
C ILE A 379 -8.65 3.32 11.83
N VAL A 380 -7.99 3.01 12.94
CA VAL A 380 -6.54 2.88 13.05
C VAL A 380 -6.14 1.51 13.59
N ASN A 381 -4.83 1.20 13.58
CA ASN A 381 -4.29 -0.12 13.91
C ASN A 381 -4.89 -1.25 13.04
N ILE A 382 -5.15 -0.94 11.76
CA ILE A 382 -5.59 -1.92 10.76
C ILE A 382 -4.44 -2.92 10.53
N PRO A 383 -4.67 -4.24 10.52
CA PRO A 383 -3.61 -5.23 10.34
C PRO A 383 -2.96 -5.13 8.96
N THR A 384 -1.70 -5.58 8.84
CA THR A 384 -0.87 -5.44 7.62
C THR A 384 -0.25 -6.76 7.15
N ASP A 385 -0.65 -7.89 7.73
CA ASP A 385 -0.02 -9.21 7.51
C ASP A 385 -0.33 -9.86 6.15
N GLY A 386 -1.16 -9.23 5.31
CA GLY A 386 -1.54 -9.74 3.99
C GLY A 386 -2.41 -11.00 4.01
N SER A 387 -2.89 -11.43 5.17
CA SER A 387 -3.80 -12.58 5.27
C SER A 387 -5.15 -12.28 4.61
N THR A 388 -5.89 -13.33 4.23
CA THR A 388 -7.24 -13.17 3.64
C THR A 388 -8.15 -12.33 4.53
N ALA A 389 -8.15 -12.55 5.85
CA ALA A 389 -8.94 -11.77 6.79
C ALA A 389 -8.53 -10.28 6.79
N THR A 390 -7.24 -10.00 6.75
CA THR A 390 -6.71 -8.64 6.63
C THR A 390 -7.12 -7.98 5.33
N ILE A 391 -7.03 -8.68 4.19
CA ILE A 391 -7.47 -8.15 2.89
C ILE A 391 -8.95 -7.83 2.90
N GLN A 392 -9.79 -8.70 3.46
CA GLN A 392 -11.23 -8.48 3.60
C GLN A 392 -11.52 -7.22 4.44
N ALA A 393 -10.95 -7.14 5.63
CA ALA A 393 -11.14 -6.01 6.54
C ALA A 393 -10.66 -4.70 5.91
N GLN A 394 -9.44 -4.66 5.37
CA GLN A 394 -8.90 -3.50 4.67
C GLN A 394 -9.76 -3.06 3.49
N SER A 395 -10.25 -4.03 2.70
CA SER A 395 -11.10 -3.73 1.54
C SER A 395 -12.39 -3.04 1.96
N VAL A 396 -13.07 -3.57 2.98
CA VAL A 396 -14.32 -3.02 3.48
C VAL A 396 -14.13 -1.64 4.11
N ILE A 397 -13.06 -1.47 4.89
CA ILE A 397 -12.72 -0.17 5.48
C ILE A 397 -12.43 0.87 4.40
N ALA A 398 -11.55 0.57 3.45
CA ALA A 398 -11.15 1.52 2.41
C ALA A 398 -12.31 1.84 1.45
N MET A 399 -13.10 0.84 1.04
CA MET A 399 -14.24 1.01 0.14
C MET A 399 -15.32 1.87 0.77
N ASN A 400 -15.72 1.56 2.00
CA ASN A 400 -16.78 2.31 2.67
C ASN A 400 -16.31 3.70 3.14
N CYS A 401 -15.03 3.86 3.47
CA CYS A 401 -14.45 5.19 3.62
C CYS A 401 -14.51 5.96 2.29
N ALA A 402 -14.18 5.32 1.16
CA ALA A 402 -14.26 5.95 -0.15
C ALA A 402 -15.67 6.47 -0.45
N ARG A 403 -16.69 5.65 -0.17
CA ARG A 403 -18.11 5.93 -0.42
C ARG A 403 -18.74 6.95 0.55
N SER A 404 -18.08 7.28 1.65
CA SER A 404 -18.61 8.16 2.71
C SER A 404 -18.56 9.66 2.39
N VAL A 405 -17.83 10.06 1.35
CA VAL A 405 -17.63 11.47 0.97
C VAL A 405 -17.97 11.69 -0.50
N ALA A 406 -18.33 12.92 -0.86
CA ALA A 406 -18.52 13.29 -2.26
C ALA A 406 -17.18 13.19 -3.00
N ARG A 407 -17.21 12.70 -4.25
CA ARG A 407 -16.01 12.57 -5.08
C ARG A 407 -16.26 13.05 -6.49
N TYR A 408 -15.35 13.88 -6.98
CA TYR A 408 -15.23 14.14 -8.40
C TYR A 408 -14.55 12.93 -9.06
N CYS A 409 -15.27 12.30 -9.98
CA CYS A 409 -14.75 11.26 -10.85
C CYS A 409 -14.54 11.84 -12.26
N ASP A 410 -13.32 11.71 -12.80
CA ASP A 410 -13.02 12.09 -14.18
C ASP A 410 -13.69 11.11 -15.16
N GLY A 411 -14.14 11.63 -16.30
CA GLY A 411 -14.82 10.83 -17.31
C GLY A 411 -13.87 9.89 -18.04
N HIS A 412 -14.38 8.74 -18.46
CA HIS A 412 -13.65 7.74 -19.24
C HIS A 412 -14.65 6.88 -20.01
N ASP A 413 -14.43 6.62 -21.30
CA ASP A 413 -15.18 5.70 -22.17
C ASP A 413 -16.55 5.20 -21.64
N GLY A 414 -17.61 5.98 -21.88
CA GLY A 414 -18.98 5.64 -21.45
C GLY A 414 -19.32 6.01 -19.99
N PHE A 415 -18.34 6.35 -19.17
CA PHE A 415 -18.52 6.92 -17.82
C PHE A 415 -18.45 8.44 -17.85
N GLN A 416 -19.52 9.09 -17.40
CA GLN A 416 -19.59 10.53 -17.31
C GLN A 416 -18.69 11.06 -16.19
N ALA A 417 -18.07 12.21 -16.43
CA ALA A 417 -17.40 12.99 -15.39
C ALA A 417 -18.42 13.70 -14.49
N GLY A 418 -18.09 13.89 -13.22
CA GLY A 418 -18.92 14.69 -12.32
C GLY A 418 -18.60 14.50 -10.85
N VAL A 419 -19.28 15.29 -10.01
CA VAL A 419 -19.28 15.09 -8.56
C VAL A 419 -20.36 14.08 -8.22
N PHE A 420 -19.94 12.92 -7.72
CA PHE A 420 -20.79 11.88 -7.20
C PHE A 420 -21.00 12.13 -5.70
N ALA A 421 -22.26 12.10 -5.27
CA ALA A 421 -22.62 12.23 -3.87
C ALA A 421 -22.11 11.04 -3.04
N PRO A 422 -21.98 11.17 -1.71
CA PRO A 422 -21.81 10.03 -0.82
C PRO A 422 -22.90 8.98 -1.08
N VAL A 423 -22.53 7.70 -0.99
CA VAL A 423 -23.42 6.55 -1.27
C VAL A 423 -23.38 5.54 -0.13
N ALA A 424 -24.39 4.67 -0.06
CA ALA A 424 -24.52 3.67 0.99
C ALA A 424 -23.32 2.72 1.04
N PRO A 425 -23.00 2.15 2.22
CA PRO A 425 -21.91 1.19 2.33
C PRO A 425 -22.17 -0.06 1.48
N LEU A 426 -21.12 -0.87 1.30
CA LEU A 426 -21.14 -2.18 0.68
C LEU A 426 -20.75 -3.24 1.71
N ALA A 427 -21.37 -4.42 1.61
CA ALA A 427 -20.97 -5.61 2.33
C ALA A 427 -19.94 -6.41 1.54
N TRP A 428 -19.03 -7.06 2.26
CA TRP A 428 -18.15 -8.05 1.65
C TRP A 428 -18.95 -9.30 1.24
N ASN A 429 -18.69 -9.80 0.03
CA ASN A 429 -19.27 -11.05 -0.45
C ASN A 429 -18.20 -12.00 -1.02
N ASN A 430 -18.14 -13.22 -0.48
CA ASN A 430 -17.14 -14.21 -0.88
C ASN A 430 -17.31 -14.70 -2.33
N GLU A 431 -18.54 -14.82 -2.83
CA GLU A 431 -18.79 -15.23 -4.23
C GLU A 431 -18.30 -14.15 -5.19
N VAL A 432 -18.53 -12.88 -4.86
CA VAL A 432 -18.05 -11.73 -5.63
C VAL A 432 -16.52 -11.69 -5.65
N ALA A 433 -15.88 -11.98 -4.50
CA ALA A 433 -14.42 -12.07 -4.41
C ALA A 433 -13.86 -13.27 -5.19
N THR A 434 -14.52 -14.42 -5.19
CA THR A 434 -14.15 -15.57 -6.03
C THR A 434 -14.21 -15.20 -7.51
N ALA A 435 -15.29 -14.53 -7.95
CA ALA A 435 -15.40 -14.03 -9.31
C ALA A 435 -14.34 -12.96 -9.66
N ALA A 436 -13.85 -12.19 -8.68
CA ALA A 436 -12.75 -11.26 -8.91
C ALA A 436 -11.42 -12.01 -9.15
N MET A 437 -11.23 -13.18 -8.53
CA MET A 437 -10.04 -14.01 -8.74
C MET A 437 -9.98 -14.57 -10.17
N ASP A 438 -11.12 -14.92 -10.77
CA ASP A 438 -11.16 -15.37 -12.17
C ASP A 438 -10.56 -14.31 -13.11
N ASN A 439 -10.88 -13.03 -12.88
CA ASN A 439 -10.27 -11.94 -13.63
C ASN A 439 -8.79 -11.73 -13.29
N VAL A 440 -8.38 -11.86 -12.03
CA VAL A 440 -6.95 -11.81 -11.64
C VAL A 440 -6.12 -12.86 -12.40
N LEU A 441 -6.63 -14.10 -12.51
CA LEU A 441 -5.95 -15.17 -13.24
C LEU A 441 -5.86 -14.86 -14.74
N LEU A 442 -6.89 -14.26 -15.32
CA LEU A 442 -6.86 -13.81 -16.71
C LEU A 442 -5.93 -12.62 -16.93
N GLN A 443 -5.84 -11.69 -15.98
CA GLN A 443 -4.85 -10.61 -16.04
C GLN A 443 -3.43 -11.14 -16.04
N LYS A 444 -3.13 -12.13 -15.18
CA LYS A 444 -1.82 -12.80 -15.21
C LYS A 444 -1.55 -13.48 -16.56
N ALA A 445 -2.56 -14.10 -17.17
CA ALA A 445 -2.40 -14.82 -18.43
C ALA A 445 -2.36 -13.92 -19.69
N LYS A 446 -3.05 -12.77 -19.67
CA LYS A 446 -3.30 -11.93 -20.86
C LYS A 446 -2.76 -10.51 -20.76
N GLY A 447 -2.23 -10.12 -19.60
CA GLY A 447 -1.80 -8.75 -19.29
C GLY A 447 -2.87 -7.95 -18.54
N GLN A 448 -2.56 -6.72 -18.14
CA GLN A 448 -3.49 -5.84 -17.42
C GLN A 448 -4.76 -5.56 -18.25
N GLY A 449 -5.94 -5.71 -17.65
CA GLY A 449 -7.21 -5.46 -18.33
C GLY A 449 -8.41 -6.03 -17.59
N HIS A 450 -9.60 -5.78 -18.14
CA HIS A 450 -10.89 -6.29 -17.65
C HIS A 450 -11.34 -7.44 -18.58
N TRP A 451 -10.98 -8.67 -18.23
CA TRP A 451 -11.06 -9.82 -19.14
C TRP A 451 -12.29 -10.69 -18.93
N GLU A 452 -12.77 -10.77 -17.69
CA GLU A 452 -13.96 -11.53 -17.33
C GLU A 452 -14.96 -10.62 -16.63
N THR A 453 -16.21 -10.69 -17.09
CA THR A 453 -17.31 -9.86 -16.62
C THR A 453 -18.46 -10.77 -16.26
N HIS A 454 -18.50 -11.21 -15.01
CA HIS A 454 -19.60 -12.00 -14.44
C HIS A 454 -20.87 -11.16 -14.23
N ASN A 455 -21.25 -10.32 -15.20
CA ASN A 455 -22.27 -9.27 -15.10
C ASN A 455 -22.08 -8.30 -13.92
N MET A 456 -20.84 -8.13 -13.46
CA MET A 456 -20.47 -7.25 -12.36
C MET A 456 -19.68 -6.06 -12.88
N ALA A 457 -19.77 -4.93 -12.17
CA ALA A 457 -18.84 -3.83 -12.38
C ALA A 457 -17.47 -4.25 -11.86
N GLN A 458 -16.41 -3.83 -12.54
CA GLN A 458 -15.06 -4.30 -12.26
C GLN A 458 -14.07 -3.16 -12.30
N ASN A 459 -13.14 -3.18 -11.35
CA ASN A 459 -11.94 -2.38 -11.37
C ASN A 459 -10.72 -3.30 -11.27
N ALA A 460 -9.65 -3.02 -12.00
CA ALA A 460 -8.43 -3.81 -11.97
C ALA A 460 -7.18 -2.96 -11.94
N PHE A 461 -6.18 -3.38 -11.16
CA PHE A 461 -4.85 -2.77 -11.14
C PHE A 461 -3.74 -3.81 -11.01
N VAL A 462 -2.57 -3.48 -11.54
CA VAL A 462 -1.32 -4.14 -11.20
C VAL A 462 -0.47 -3.16 -10.40
N ILE A 463 -0.29 -3.44 -9.10
CA ILE A 463 0.38 -2.52 -8.17
C ILE A 463 1.06 -3.28 -7.04
N GLY A 464 2.38 -3.08 -6.89
CA GLY A 464 3.23 -3.76 -5.92
C GLY A 464 2.90 -3.38 -4.47
N THR A 465 2.00 -4.12 -3.83
CA THR A 465 1.55 -3.92 -2.45
C THR A 465 0.85 -5.16 -1.94
N THR A 466 0.91 -5.40 -0.63
CA THR A 466 0.14 -6.44 0.07
C THR A 466 -1.10 -5.86 0.78
N SER A 467 -1.36 -4.56 0.65
CA SER A 467 -2.51 -3.91 1.26
C SER A 467 -3.61 -3.64 0.24
N ALA A 468 -4.85 -4.01 0.58
CA ALA A 468 -6.04 -3.67 -0.21
C ALA A 468 -6.43 -2.19 -0.13
N ILE A 469 -5.95 -1.44 0.89
CA ILE A 469 -6.21 0.01 0.98
C ILE A 469 -5.54 0.73 -0.19
N THR A 470 -4.33 0.32 -0.56
CA THR A 470 -3.53 0.94 -1.62
C THR A 470 -4.23 0.95 -3.00
N PRO A 471 -4.70 -0.17 -3.58
CA PRO A 471 -5.42 -0.16 -4.86
C PRO A 471 -6.78 0.55 -4.75
N ILE A 472 -7.46 0.52 -3.60
CA ILE A 472 -8.78 1.14 -3.43
C ILE A 472 -8.66 2.67 -3.30
N PHE A 473 -7.75 3.16 -2.45
CA PHE A 473 -7.70 4.56 -2.00
C PHE A 473 -6.45 5.32 -2.47
N GLY A 474 -5.36 4.62 -2.77
CA GLY A 474 -4.21 5.14 -3.50
C GLY A 474 -2.95 5.39 -2.67
N TYR A 475 -1.81 5.07 -3.30
CA TYR A 475 -0.47 5.39 -2.80
C TYR A 475 -0.01 6.81 -3.13
N THR A 476 -0.61 7.45 -4.13
CA THR A 476 -0.30 8.83 -4.53
C THR A 476 -1.06 9.83 -3.68
N SER A 477 -0.57 11.07 -3.62
CA SER A 477 -1.32 12.16 -2.99
C SER A 477 -2.64 12.42 -3.72
N PRO A 478 -3.67 12.94 -3.01
CA PRO A 478 -4.89 13.39 -3.64
C PRO A 478 -4.64 14.50 -4.67
N ARG A 479 -5.59 14.68 -5.58
CA ARG A 479 -5.54 15.74 -6.60
C ARG A 479 -5.46 17.15 -5.97
N THR A 480 -4.79 18.07 -6.66
CA THR A 480 -4.59 19.46 -6.22
C THR A 480 -5.25 20.50 -7.13
N ASP A 481 -6.03 20.07 -8.13
CA ASP A 481 -6.70 20.90 -9.12
C ASP A 481 -8.03 21.53 -8.64
N GLY A 482 -8.29 21.49 -7.33
CA GLY A 482 -9.48 22.06 -6.70
C GLY A 482 -10.75 21.19 -6.80
N LYS A 483 -10.74 20.07 -7.52
CA LYS A 483 -11.89 19.15 -7.54
C LYS A 483 -11.88 18.24 -6.31
N VAL A 484 -13.05 17.99 -5.73
CA VAL A 484 -13.17 17.25 -4.46
C VAL A 484 -12.94 15.76 -4.67
N ASN A 485 -11.74 15.24 -4.42
CA ASN A 485 -11.50 13.80 -4.28
C ASN A 485 -10.25 13.58 -3.41
N ASN A 486 -10.42 12.95 -2.25
CA ASN A 486 -9.33 12.72 -1.28
C ASN A 486 -8.59 11.39 -1.49
N ALA A 487 -8.88 10.63 -2.56
CA ALA A 487 -8.11 9.45 -2.95
C ALA A 487 -7.00 9.83 -3.94
N GLY A 488 -5.94 9.03 -3.98
CA GLY A 488 -4.86 9.18 -4.95
C GLY A 488 -5.34 8.82 -6.37
N GLN A 489 -4.86 9.54 -7.40
CA GLN A 489 -5.31 9.33 -8.79
C GLN A 489 -5.04 7.90 -9.30
N ASN A 490 -4.01 7.24 -8.77
CA ASN A 490 -3.68 5.84 -9.07
C ASN A 490 -4.36 4.87 -8.09
N SER A 491 -5.69 4.94 -8.01
CA SER A 491 -6.54 4.09 -7.15
C SER A 491 -7.93 3.94 -7.73
N TRP A 492 -8.71 2.96 -7.28
CA TRP A 492 -10.07 2.79 -7.79
C TRP A 492 -10.95 4.00 -7.43
N ALA A 493 -10.81 4.56 -6.23
CA ALA A 493 -11.56 5.73 -5.80
C ALA A 493 -11.11 7.06 -6.45
N GLY A 494 -9.92 7.10 -7.06
CA GLY A 494 -9.35 8.30 -7.68
C GLY A 494 -9.21 8.26 -9.20
N HIS A 495 -9.18 7.07 -9.81
CA HIS A 495 -8.90 6.89 -11.23
C HIS A 495 -10.17 7.06 -12.09
N PRO A 496 -10.07 7.68 -13.28
CA PRO A 496 -11.18 7.74 -14.25
C PRO A 496 -11.76 6.35 -14.59
N GLY A 497 -13.08 6.22 -14.70
CA GLY A 497 -13.76 4.96 -14.96
C GLY A 497 -13.90 4.05 -13.74
N HIS A 498 -12.89 3.98 -12.87
CA HIS A 498 -12.95 3.20 -11.64
C HIS A 498 -13.74 3.92 -10.53
N CYS A 499 -13.55 5.23 -10.41
CA CYS A 499 -14.20 6.05 -9.38
C CYS A 499 -15.73 5.97 -9.49
N GLN A 500 -16.26 5.90 -10.72
CA GLN A 500 -17.69 5.75 -10.98
C GLN A 500 -18.24 4.41 -10.48
N ASN A 501 -17.47 3.32 -10.61
CA ASN A 501 -17.84 2.03 -10.04
C ASN A 501 -17.85 2.10 -8.52
N VAL A 502 -16.79 2.64 -7.90
CA VAL A 502 -16.67 2.84 -6.45
C VAL A 502 -17.83 3.66 -5.90
N MET A 503 -18.23 4.73 -6.60
CA MET A 503 -19.32 5.64 -6.20
C MET A 503 -20.69 5.21 -6.75
N GLY A 504 -20.81 4.03 -7.36
CA GLY A 504 -22.05 3.52 -7.91
C GLY A 504 -23.08 3.24 -6.81
N LYS A 505 -24.25 3.90 -6.90
CA LYS A 505 -25.34 3.76 -5.91
C LYS A 505 -26.13 2.45 -5.99
N ASN A 506 -25.97 1.71 -7.09
CA ASN A 506 -26.77 0.51 -7.37
C ASN A 506 -26.16 -0.78 -6.80
N TYR A 507 -24.97 -0.68 -6.19
CA TYR A 507 -24.28 -1.83 -5.62
C TYR A 507 -24.56 -1.91 -4.12
N ASN A 508 -24.65 -3.13 -3.61
CA ASN A 508 -24.79 -3.41 -2.18
C ASN A 508 -23.71 -4.39 -1.67
N GLU A 509 -23.05 -5.10 -2.57
CA GLU A 509 -22.02 -6.08 -2.27
C GLU A 509 -20.80 -5.87 -3.16
N PHE A 510 -19.63 -6.22 -2.63
CA PHE A 510 -18.38 -6.21 -3.38
C PHE A 510 -17.43 -7.30 -2.89
N GLY A 511 -16.40 -7.55 -3.67
CA GLY A 511 -15.34 -8.49 -3.32
C GLY A 511 -14.05 -8.15 -4.05
N VAL A 512 -12.92 -8.39 -3.37
CA VAL A 512 -11.58 -8.10 -3.87
C VAL A 512 -10.76 -9.38 -3.94
N ALA A 513 -9.99 -9.54 -5.01
CA ALA A 513 -9.02 -10.61 -5.18
C ALA A 513 -7.62 -10.04 -5.40
N TRP A 514 -6.62 -10.75 -4.87
CA TRP A 514 -5.21 -10.43 -4.99
C TRP A 514 -4.39 -11.69 -5.31
N LEU A 515 -3.46 -11.56 -6.25
CA LEU A 515 -2.46 -12.59 -6.55
C LEU A 515 -1.08 -11.95 -6.70
N LEU A 516 -0.14 -12.39 -5.87
CA LEU A 516 1.28 -12.13 -6.06
C LEU A 516 1.85 -13.11 -7.10
N ASP A 517 2.29 -12.58 -8.23
CA ASP A 517 3.07 -13.31 -9.21
C ASP A 517 4.55 -13.19 -8.89
N THR A 518 5.07 -14.15 -8.13
CA THR A 518 6.46 -14.16 -7.65
C THR A 518 7.50 -14.20 -8.76
N GLU A 519 7.14 -14.76 -9.93
CA GLU A 519 8.03 -14.84 -11.09
C GLU A 519 8.29 -13.46 -11.70
N ASN A 520 7.22 -12.67 -11.90
CA ASN A 520 7.29 -11.36 -12.52
C ASN A 520 7.35 -10.20 -11.51
N LYS A 521 7.22 -10.50 -10.21
CA LYS A 521 7.13 -9.53 -9.10
C LYS A 521 6.01 -8.52 -9.33
N LEU A 522 4.86 -9.02 -9.80
CA LEU A 522 3.66 -8.24 -10.06
C LEU A 522 2.55 -8.67 -9.11
N ASP A 523 1.84 -7.69 -8.58
CA ASP A 523 0.69 -7.88 -7.70
C ASP A 523 -0.57 -7.49 -8.46
N TYR A 524 -1.40 -8.48 -8.76
CA TYR A 524 -2.65 -8.30 -9.50
C TYR A 524 -3.81 -8.12 -8.53
N TRP A 525 -4.56 -7.04 -8.69
CA TRP A 525 -5.71 -6.68 -7.87
C TRP A 525 -6.95 -6.54 -8.74
N THR A 526 -8.05 -7.17 -8.35
CA THR A 526 -9.37 -6.95 -8.95
C THR A 526 -10.41 -6.71 -7.86
N GLU A 527 -11.27 -5.73 -8.09
CA GLU A 527 -12.53 -5.55 -7.40
C GLU A 527 -13.69 -5.88 -8.35
N ASN A 528 -14.70 -6.58 -7.83
CA ASN A 528 -16.01 -6.69 -8.46
C ASN A 528 -17.09 -6.09 -7.54
N LEU A 529 -18.11 -5.47 -8.13
CA LEU A 529 -19.28 -4.92 -7.44
C LEU A 529 -20.59 -5.42 -8.08
N ARG A 530 -21.60 -5.72 -7.25
CA ARG A 530 -22.93 -6.15 -7.70
C ARG A 530 -24.07 -5.45 -6.97
#